data_AF-A0A2E5HLA5-F1
#
_entry.id   AF-A0A2E5HLA5-F1
#
_cell.length_a   1.000
_cell.length_b   1.000
_cell.length_c   1.000
_cell.angle_alpha   90.00
_cell.angle_beta   90.00
_cell.angle_gamma   90.00
#
_symmetry.space_group_name_H-M   'P 1'
#
loop_
_entity.id
_entity.type
_entity.pdbx_description
1 polymer ?
#
loop_
_entity_poly.entity_id
_entity_poly.type
_entity_poly.pdbx_seq_one_letter_code
_entity_poly.pdbx_strand_id
1 'polypeptide(L)'
;MSPGCVNPELEEEKPDAPSMADVLQAYEEPSADLTPQSMAGLLVSVAEYVEVLGAAEGFGFLFDDVLGALDEEGEGDGAESGLVGLREAGLEVREQPASLNGNGFARVTRVCNGWEGGSSPDPNDGAIELIIGFTESQVDPVAWGDFLGCRYRIQDNNLLINGDLRIWLGDSLSFSGLEQVGQSPLLVAIDGLVELEGSVSLSALDFRLIPELGSYEIRLPVEGGHVIFFVEGEATKFRAANGVWTCNLEAATCTNDGDPSDTFSW
;
A
#
# COMPACT_ATOMS: atom_id res chain seq x y z
N MET A 1 53.78 11.92 13.88
CA MET A 1 52.59 11.04 13.95
C MET A 1 51.46 11.84 13.32
N SER A 2 51.20 11.61 12.04
CA SER A 2 50.07 12.25 11.35
C SER A 2 48.81 11.47 11.70
N PRO A 3 47.72 12.12 12.12
CA PRO A 3 46.44 11.45 12.30
C PRO A 3 45.96 10.97 10.93
N GLY A 4 45.74 9.65 10.80
CA GLY A 4 45.27 9.02 9.58
C GLY A 4 43.86 9.51 9.26
N CYS A 5 43.66 9.83 7.99
CA CYS A 5 42.38 10.25 7.44
C CYS A 5 41.28 9.24 7.77
N VAL A 6 40.15 9.77 8.20
CA VAL A 6 38.86 9.10 8.33
C VAL A 6 38.57 8.36 7.02
N ASN A 7 38.21 7.09 7.14
CA ASN A 7 37.70 6.30 6.02
C ASN A 7 36.44 7.03 5.51
N PRO A 8 36.38 7.53 4.27
CA PRO A 8 35.13 8.06 3.74
C PRO A 8 34.15 6.88 3.76
N GLU A 9 33.10 6.98 4.58
CA GLU A 9 31.93 6.12 4.43
C GLU A 9 31.55 6.17 2.95
N LEU A 10 31.60 5.01 2.30
CA LEU A 10 31.21 4.89 0.91
C LEU A 10 29.76 5.38 0.85
N GLU A 11 29.51 6.44 0.08
CA GLU A 11 28.15 6.90 -0.20
C GLU A 11 27.35 5.70 -0.69
N GLU A 12 26.36 5.29 0.11
CA GLU A 12 25.50 4.18 -0.24
C GLU A 12 24.66 4.59 -1.44
N GLU A 13 24.80 3.86 -2.56
CA GLU A 13 24.07 4.15 -3.77
C GLU A 13 22.57 3.90 -3.53
N LYS A 14 21.74 4.86 -3.93
CA LYS A 14 20.28 4.75 -3.86
C LYS A 14 19.83 3.52 -4.66
N PRO A 15 19.13 2.55 -4.04
CA PRO A 15 18.63 1.39 -4.75
C PRO A 15 17.53 1.79 -5.75
N ASP A 16 17.43 1.05 -6.85
CA ASP A 16 16.38 1.24 -7.86
C ASP A 16 15.03 0.69 -7.36
N ALA A 17 13.97 1.47 -7.53
CA ALA A 17 12.61 1.05 -7.21
C ALA A 17 12.14 -0.07 -8.17
N PRO A 18 11.46 -1.13 -7.67
CA PRO A 18 10.76 -2.07 -8.51
C PRO A 18 9.69 -1.39 -9.37
N SER A 19 9.49 -1.88 -10.59
CA SER A 19 8.45 -1.36 -11.49
C SER A 19 7.05 -1.67 -10.96
N MET A 20 6.16 -0.68 -11.08
CA MET A 20 4.71 -0.80 -10.84
C MET A 20 3.88 -0.71 -12.13
N ALA A 21 4.53 -0.64 -13.30
CA ALA A 21 3.87 -0.36 -14.57
C ALA A 21 2.76 -1.36 -14.93
N ASP A 22 3.00 -2.66 -14.73
CA ASP A 22 2.01 -3.71 -15.03
C ASP A 22 0.80 -3.65 -14.09
N VAL A 23 1.03 -3.32 -12.80
CA VAL A 23 -0.05 -3.18 -11.82
C VAL A 23 -0.87 -1.94 -12.16
N LEU A 24 -0.22 -0.80 -12.42
CA LEU A 24 -0.88 0.44 -12.83
C LEU A 24 -1.74 0.22 -14.08
N GLN A 25 -1.17 -0.39 -15.13
CA GLN A 25 -1.90 -0.69 -16.35
C GLN A 25 -3.13 -1.56 -16.07
N ALA A 26 -3.02 -2.54 -15.16
CA ALA A 26 -4.14 -3.42 -14.84
C ALA A 26 -5.34 -2.67 -14.22
N TYR A 27 -5.13 -1.62 -13.42
CA TYR A 27 -6.22 -0.80 -12.87
C TYR A 27 -6.87 0.12 -13.92
N GLU A 28 -6.08 0.59 -14.88
CA GLU A 28 -6.57 1.47 -15.94
C GLU A 28 -7.29 0.69 -17.05
N GLU A 29 -6.81 -0.51 -17.37
CA GLU A 29 -7.31 -1.35 -18.46
C GLU A 29 -7.65 -2.77 -17.95
N PRO A 30 -8.85 -2.98 -17.38
CA PRO A 30 -9.35 -4.32 -17.05
C PRO A 30 -9.39 -5.18 -18.31
N SER A 31 -8.88 -6.41 -18.21
CA SER A 31 -8.61 -7.26 -19.37
C SER A 31 -9.68 -8.31 -19.64
N ALA A 32 -10.57 -8.56 -18.68
CA ALA A 32 -11.63 -9.56 -18.79
C ALA A 32 -13.03 -8.94 -18.78
N ASP A 33 -13.96 -9.62 -19.46
CA ASP A 33 -15.38 -9.28 -19.43
C ASP A 33 -16.04 -9.75 -18.13
N LEU A 34 -16.97 -8.94 -17.61
CA LEU A 34 -17.87 -9.40 -16.57
C LEU A 34 -19.03 -10.17 -17.22
N THR A 35 -19.16 -11.44 -16.85
CA THR A 35 -20.15 -12.37 -17.39
C THR A 35 -20.82 -13.10 -16.22
N PRO A 36 -21.99 -13.74 -16.42
CA PRO A 36 -22.59 -14.58 -15.39
C PRO A 36 -21.64 -15.66 -14.85
N GLN A 37 -20.81 -16.23 -15.74
CA GLN A 37 -19.86 -17.29 -15.39
C GLN A 37 -18.70 -16.76 -14.55
N SER A 38 -18.11 -15.61 -14.92
CA SER A 38 -17.02 -15.01 -14.14
C SER A 38 -17.52 -14.51 -12.78
N MET A 39 -18.75 -14.01 -12.68
CA MET A 39 -19.30 -13.51 -11.41
C MET A 39 -19.43 -14.59 -10.32
N ALA A 40 -19.85 -15.81 -10.69
CA ALA A 40 -19.97 -16.90 -9.72
C ALA A 40 -18.63 -17.24 -9.05
N GLY A 41 -17.52 -17.16 -9.79
CA GLY A 41 -16.17 -17.34 -9.23
C GLY A 41 -15.70 -16.13 -8.42
N LEU A 42 -16.06 -14.91 -8.86
CA LEU A 42 -15.66 -13.67 -8.22
C LEU A 42 -16.20 -13.51 -6.81
N LEU A 43 -17.41 -13.99 -6.50
CA LEU A 43 -18.01 -13.78 -5.16
C LEU A 43 -17.16 -14.33 -4.02
N VAL A 44 -16.46 -15.46 -4.24
CA VAL A 44 -15.56 -16.04 -3.24
C VAL A 44 -14.35 -15.13 -3.07
N SER A 45 -13.72 -14.72 -4.18
CA SER A 45 -12.58 -13.80 -4.15
C SER A 45 -12.95 -12.44 -3.54
N VAL A 46 -14.11 -11.86 -3.86
CA VAL A 46 -14.57 -10.61 -3.26
C VAL A 46 -14.66 -10.75 -1.75
N ALA A 47 -15.28 -11.81 -1.24
CA ALA A 47 -15.41 -12.02 0.19
C ALA A 47 -14.05 -12.12 0.88
N GLU A 48 -13.13 -12.93 0.34
CA GLU A 48 -11.77 -13.10 0.89
C GLU A 48 -10.98 -11.77 0.90
N TYR A 49 -10.99 -11.05 -0.22
CA TYR A 49 -10.26 -9.79 -0.34
C TYR A 49 -10.87 -8.67 0.50
N VAL A 50 -12.21 -8.56 0.53
CA VAL A 50 -12.91 -7.58 1.37
C VAL A 50 -12.74 -7.90 2.85
N GLU A 51 -12.68 -9.17 3.24
CA GLU A 51 -12.40 -9.55 4.62
C GLU A 51 -10.97 -9.15 5.03
N VAL A 52 -9.99 -9.42 4.15
CA VAL A 52 -8.59 -9.01 4.35
C VAL A 52 -8.46 -7.47 4.39
N LEU A 53 -9.09 -6.74 3.47
CA LEU A 53 -9.00 -5.27 3.44
C LEU A 53 -9.87 -4.57 4.48
N GLY A 54 -11.01 -5.15 4.85
CA GLY A 54 -11.87 -4.67 5.94
C GLY A 54 -11.19 -4.87 7.29
N ALA A 55 -10.50 -5.99 7.48
CA ALA A 55 -9.50 -6.09 8.54
C ALA A 55 -8.45 -5.00 8.32
N ALA A 56 -7.92 -4.83 7.13
CA ALA A 56 -6.85 -3.87 6.88
C ALA A 56 -7.26 -2.39 6.71
N GLU A 57 -8.46 -1.95 7.14
CA GLU A 57 -8.85 -0.53 7.24
C GLU A 57 -7.83 0.27 8.08
N GLY A 58 -7.01 -0.42 8.87
CA GLY A 58 -5.84 0.13 9.52
C GLY A 58 -4.72 0.62 8.59
N PHE A 59 -4.55 0.18 7.33
CA PHE A 59 -3.38 0.56 6.53
C PHE A 59 -3.16 2.08 6.38
N GLY A 60 -4.17 2.91 6.59
CA GLY A 60 -4.01 4.36 6.73
C GLY A 60 -2.95 4.75 7.77
N PHE A 61 -2.83 4.02 8.89
CA PHE A 61 -1.79 4.30 9.90
C PHE A 61 -0.38 4.11 9.35
N LEU A 62 -0.15 3.21 8.38
CA LEU A 62 1.18 3.05 7.80
C LEU A 62 1.62 4.33 7.10
N PHE A 63 0.68 4.97 6.40
CA PHE A 63 0.97 6.19 5.68
C PHE A 63 1.15 7.36 6.64
N ASP A 64 0.22 7.55 7.58
CA ASP A 64 0.32 8.64 8.55
C ASP A 64 1.62 8.55 9.38
N ASP A 65 1.98 7.34 9.84
CA ASP A 65 3.20 7.10 10.62
C ASP A 65 4.48 7.31 9.80
N VAL A 66 4.54 6.75 8.58
CA VAL A 66 5.74 6.79 7.73
C VAL A 66 5.95 8.17 7.14
N LEU A 67 4.87 8.83 6.70
CA LEU A 67 4.94 10.15 6.07
C LEU A 67 5.04 11.26 7.11
N GLY A 68 4.41 11.11 8.28
CA GLY A 68 4.63 11.99 9.41
C GLY A 68 6.10 12.03 9.83
N ALA A 69 6.80 10.89 9.77
CA ALA A 69 8.23 10.83 10.01
C ALA A 69 9.09 11.57 8.96
N LEU A 70 8.55 11.86 7.77
CA LEU A 70 9.22 12.69 6.76
C LEU A 70 8.94 14.20 6.92
N ASP A 71 7.85 14.58 7.59
CA ASP A 71 7.39 15.97 7.71
C ASP A 71 8.01 16.71 8.93
N GLU A 72 8.37 16.00 10.00
CA GLU A 72 8.86 16.61 11.25
C GLU A 72 10.23 17.33 11.19
N GLU A 73 10.90 17.43 10.03
CA GLU A 73 12.23 18.06 9.92
C GLU A 73 12.24 19.58 9.61
N GLY A 74 11.10 20.28 9.69
CA GLY A 74 10.98 21.66 9.20
C GLY A 74 11.33 22.84 10.13
N GLU A 75 11.35 22.69 11.47
CA GLU A 75 11.37 23.86 12.39
C GLU A 75 12.55 23.90 13.39
N GLY A 76 13.66 23.23 13.09
CA GLY A 76 14.87 23.23 13.92
C GLY A 76 15.98 24.16 13.41
N ASP A 77 16.00 25.42 13.86
CA ASP A 77 17.10 26.37 13.60
C ASP A 77 18.41 25.88 14.27
N GLY A 78 19.30 25.24 13.48
CA GLY A 78 20.73 25.18 13.77
C GLY A 78 21.35 23.80 14.01
N ALA A 79 22.03 23.31 12.97
CA ALA A 79 23.30 22.58 13.05
C ALA A 79 23.42 21.44 14.08
N GLU A 80 22.78 20.31 13.79
CA GLU A 80 23.28 18.93 13.90
C GLU A 80 22.15 18.03 13.36
N SER A 81 22.06 17.93 12.02
CA SER A 81 21.04 17.14 11.33
C SER A 81 21.35 15.66 11.51
N GLY A 82 20.76 15.09 12.54
CA GLY A 82 20.43 13.69 12.61
C GLY A 82 18.97 13.63 13.02
N LEU A 83 18.15 12.95 12.21
CA LEU A 83 16.81 12.49 12.54
C LEU A 83 16.83 11.74 13.88
N VAL A 84 16.76 12.49 14.99
CA VAL A 84 16.72 11.94 16.35
C VAL A 84 15.36 12.27 16.92
N GLY A 85 14.47 11.28 16.87
CA GLY A 85 13.50 11.09 17.95
C GLY A 85 12.02 11.07 17.57
N LEU A 86 11.60 10.12 16.75
CA LEU A 86 10.25 9.55 16.86
C LEU A 86 10.36 8.18 17.53
N ARG A 87 10.18 8.15 18.86
CA ARG A 87 10.11 6.91 19.68
C ARG A 87 8.69 6.57 20.12
N GLU A 88 7.74 7.45 19.85
CA GLU A 88 6.32 7.20 20.09
C GLU A 88 5.75 6.53 18.83
N ALA A 89 5.00 5.44 18.98
CA ALA A 89 4.43 4.56 17.93
C ALA A 89 5.31 3.42 17.35
N GLY A 90 6.52 3.18 17.84
CA GLY A 90 7.31 1.99 17.43
C GLY A 90 7.96 2.05 16.07
N LEU A 91 8.07 3.26 15.54
CA LEU A 91 8.92 3.60 14.42
C LEU A 91 10.36 3.66 14.91
N GLU A 92 11.26 2.99 14.20
CA GLU A 92 12.68 3.23 14.32
C GLU A 92 13.20 3.64 12.95
N VAL A 93 13.45 4.94 12.77
CA VAL A 93 14.16 5.43 11.59
C VAL A 93 15.65 5.16 11.84
N ARG A 94 16.21 4.15 11.18
CA ARG A 94 17.63 3.83 11.26
C ARG A 94 18.33 4.12 9.95
N GLU A 95 19.26 5.08 10.06
CA GLU A 95 20.35 5.45 9.15
C GLU A 95 19.93 5.77 7.71
N GLN A 96 20.25 7.00 7.26
CA GLN A 96 21.11 7.18 6.08
C GLN A 96 21.56 8.63 5.81
N PRO A 97 22.67 8.79 5.07
CA PRO A 97 23.43 10.03 4.96
C PRO A 97 22.74 11.00 4.00
N ALA A 98 21.89 11.87 4.54
CA ALA A 98 21.35 12.98 3.79
C ALA A 98 22.31 14.18 3.86
N SER A 99 22.97 14.47 2.73
CA SER A 99 23.11 15.86 2.36
C SER A 99 21.79 16.25 1.70
N LEU A 100 20.92 16.96 2.43
CA LEU A 100 19.63 17.49 1.92
C LEU A 100 19.78 18.42 0.70
N ASN A 101 21.02 18.69 0.28
CA ASN A 101 21.35 19.24 -1.03
C ASN A 101 21.71 18.08 -1.98
N GLY A 102 20.75 17.26 -2.39
CA GLY A 102 21.02 16.17 -3.35
C GLY A 102 19.93 15.12 -3.50
N ASN A 103 20.24 14.10 -4.29
CA ASN A 103 19.40 12.90 -4.43
C ASN A 103 19.72 11.91 -3.31
N GLY A 104 18.71 11.21 -2.80
CA GLY A 104 18.89 10.29 -1.69
C GLY A 104 17.71 9.34 -1.50
N PHE A 105 17.71 8.65 -0.37
CA PHE A 105 16.60 7.82 0.08
C PHE A 105 16.52 7.78 1.60
N ALA A 106 15.33 7.49 2.11
CA ALA A 106 15.07 7.22 3.52
C ALA A 106 14.70 5.75 3.68
N ARG A 107 15.30 5.08 4.67
CA ARG A 107 14.87 3.74 5.12
C ARG A 107 14.10 3.88 6.42
N VAL A 108 12.84 3.46 6.39
CA VAL A 108 11.93 3.49 7.54
C VAL A 108 11.68 2.07 7.99
N THR A 109 11.88 1.77 9.28
CA THR A 109 11.51 0.48 9.87
C THR A 109 10.41 0.70 10.90
N ARG A 110 9.30 -0.02 10.74
CA ARG A 110 8.17 0.02 11.68
C ARG A 110 7.95 -1.38 12.25
N VAL A 111 8.06 -1.52 13.57
CA VAL A 111 7.70 -2.79 14.24
C VAL A 111 6.18 -2.94 14.23
N CYS A 112 5.70 -4.13 13.91
CA CYS A 112 4.27 -4.40 13.81
C CYS A 112 3.63 -4.46 15.20
N ASN A 113 2.32 -4.19 15.29
CA ASN A 113 1.64 -4.05 16.58
C ASN A 113 1.43 -5.39 17.32
N GLY A 114 1.66 -6.51 16.62
CA GLY A 114 1.42 -7.85 17.15
C GLY A 114 -0.05 -8.22 17.24
N TRP A 115 -0.31 -9.44 17.69
CA TRP A 115 -1.68 -9.95 17.91
C TRP A 115 -2.24 -9.61 19.29
N GLU A 116 -1.39 -9.32 20.26
CA GLU A 116 -1.82 -9.07 21.64
C GLU A 116 -2.22 -7.60 21.88
N GLY A 117 -2.06 -6.71 20.89
CA GLY A 117 -2.40 -5.29 21.01
C GLY A 117 -1.62 -4.59 22.12
N GLY A 118 -0.40 -5.05 22.38
CA GLY A 118 0.46 -4.52 23.43
C GLY A 118 0.78 -3.04 23.20
N SER A 119 0.90 -2.28 24.28
CA SER A 119 1.23 -0.84 24.22
C SER A 119 2.69 -0.56 23.88
N SER A 120 3.50 -1.59 23.64
CA SER A 120 4.93 -1.46 23.36
C SER A 120 5.30 -2.37 22.19
N PRO A 121 6.01 -1.86 21.18
CA PRO A 121 6.42 -2.65 20.03
C PRO A 121 7.32 -3.82 20.44
N ASP A 122 7.02 -5.02 19.97
CA ASP A 122 7.86 -6.21 20.14
C ASP A 122 8.47 -6.61 18.78
N PRO A 123 9.81 -6.61 18.63
CA PRO A 123 10.45 -6.99 17.36
C PRO A 123 10.13 -8.43 16.91
N ASN A 124 9.61 -9.29 17.79
CA ASN A 124 9.18 -10.64 17.42
C ASN A 124 7.82 -10.69 16.71
N ASP A 125 7.11 -9.56 16.65
CA ASP A 125 5.86 -9.40 15.89
C ASP A 125 6.10 -9.02 14.42
N GLY A 126 7.37 -8.96 14.01
CA GLY A 126 7.76 -8.61 12.65
C GLY A 126 7.88 -7.12 12.45
N ALA A 127 8.24 -6.75 11.23
CA ALA A 127 8.48 -5.35 10.86
C ALA A 127 8.05 -5.07 9.42
N ILE A 128 7.94 -3.79 9.12
CA ILE A 128 7.84 -3.24 7.78
C ILE A 128 9.10 -2.45 7.55
N GLU A 129 9.85 -2.82 6.51
CA GLU A 129 10.95 -2.01 6.01
C GLU A 129 10.47 -1.31 4.74
N LEU A 130 10.66 0.01 4.69
CA LEU A 130 10.27 0.81 3.54
C LEU A 130 11.43 1.71 3.12
N ILE A 131 11.67 1.78 1.82
CA ILE A 131 12.60 2.66 1.16
C ILE A 131 11.78 3.70 0.39
N ILE A 132 12.11 4.96 0.63
CA ILE A 132 11.51 6.10 -0.05
C ILE A 132 12.62 6.88 -0.71
N GLY A 133 12.67 6.81 -2.04
CA GLY A 133 13.62 7.59 -2.81
C GLY A 133 13.16 9.04 -2.94
N PHE A 134 14.12 9.96 -3.01
CA PHE A 134 13.84 11.37 -3.29
C PHE A 134 14.96 12.04 -4.11
N THR A 135 14.63 13.19 -4.67
CA THR A 135 15.56 14.16 -5.27
C THR A 135 15.51 15.48 -4.49
N GLU A 136 16.20 16.52 -4.93
CA GLU A 136 16.16 17.85 -4.31
C GLU A 136 14.75 18.47 -4.23
N SER A 137 13.82 18.07 -5.10
CA SER A 137 12.52 18.73 -5.22
C SER A 137 11.30 17.82 -5.11
N GLN A 138 11.49 16.49 -5.12
CA GLN A 138 10.38 15.55 -5.20
C GLN A 138 10.73 14.21 -4.56
N VAL A 139 9.70 13.53 -4.08
CA VAL A 139 9.73 12.10 -3.74
C VAL A 139 9.56 11.29 -5.02
N ASP A 140 10.24 10.15 -5.08
CA ASP A 140 10.10 9.21 -6.18
C ASP A 140 8.65 8.70 -6.27
N PRO A 141 8.15 8.35 -7.47
CA PRO A 141 6.78 7.86 -7.66
C PRO A 141 6.46 6.55 -6.92
N VAL A 142 7.47 5.80 -6.51
CA VAL A 142 7.32 4.48 -5.89
C VAL A 142 8.11 4.43 -4.59
N ALA A 143 7.43 4.08 -3.49
CA ALA A 143 8.05 3.59 -2.27
C ALA A 143 7.98 2.06 -2.26
N TRP A 144 9.01 1.39 -1.73
CA TRP A 144 9.09 -0.07 -1.77
C TRP A 144 9.86 -0.66 -0.59
N GLY A 145 9.67 -1.93 -0.31
CA GLY A 145 10.40 -2.64 0.72
C GLY A 145 9.74 -3.97 1.04
N ASP A 146 9.69 -4.33 2.32
CA ASP A 146 9.35 -5.69 2.75
C ASP A 146 8.47 -5.70 4.00
N PHE A 147 7.48 -6.59 4.03
CA PHE A 147 6.89 -7.10 5.26
C PHE A 147 7.71 -8.30 5.75
N LEU A 148 8.27 -8.18 6.94
CA LEU A 148 9.08 -9.21 7.59
C LEU A 148 8.24 -9.95 8.64
N GLY A 149 7.39 -10.88 8.21
CA GLY A 149 6.55 -11.69 9.12
C GLY A 149 5.64 -10.84 10.02
N CYS A 150 5.13 -9.74 9.48
CA CYS A 150 4.44 -8.70 10.21
C CYS A 150 3.06 -9.15 10.71
N ARG A 151 2.87 -9.11 12.02
CA ARG A 151 1.64 -9.51 12.71
C ARG A 151 0.82 -8.29 13.09
N TYR A 152 -0.45 -8.33 12.72
CA TYR A 152 -1.46 -7.36 13.14
C TYR A 152 -2.67 -8.06 13.71
N ARG A 153 -3.23 -7.52 14.79
CA ARG A 153 -4.61 -7.80 15.16
C ARG A 153 -5.48 -6.65 14.71
N ILE A 154 -6.51 -6.98 13.95
CA ILE A 154 -7.50 -6.00 13.51
C ILE A 154 -8.87 -6.47 13.90
N GLN A 155 -9.52 -5.68 14.74
CA GLN A 155 -10.70 -6.09 15.49
C GLN A 155 -10.38 -7.38 16.27
N ASP A 156 -11.03 -8.49 15.93
CA ASP A 156 -10.81 -9.80 16.54
C ASP A 156 -10.05 -10.78 15.64
N ASN A 157 -9.56 -10.32 14.49
CA ASN A 157 -8.83 -11.15 13.53
C ASN A 157 -7.32 -10.90 13.57
N ASN A 158 -6.56 -11.98 13.40
CA ASN A 158 -5.13 -12.04 13.29
C ASN A 158 -4.76 -12.05 11.81
N LEU A 159 -3.99 -11.04 11.41
CA LEU A 159 -3.43 -10.88 10.09
C LEU A 159 -1.91 -11.11 10.17
N LEU A 160 -1.38 -11.88 9.25
CA LEU A 160 0.04 -12.08 9.03
C LEU A 160 0.37 -11.65 7.61
N ILE A 161 1.34 -10.75 7.44
CA ILE A 161 1.82 -10.29 6.14
C ILE A 161 3.31 -10.55 6.04
N ASN A 162 3.74 -11.18 4.95
CA ASN A 162 5.15 -11.43 4.69
C ASN A 162 5.44 -11.43 3.17
N GLY A 163 6.28 -10.50 2.71
CA GLY A 163 6.64 -10.39 1.29
C GLY A 163 6.97 -8.97 0.87
N ASP A 164 7.11 -8.79 -0.43
CA ASP A 164 7.56 -7.54 -1.02
C ASP A 164 6.40 -6.53 -1.03
N LEU A 165 6.67 -5.29 -0.63
CA LEU A 165 5.73 -4.17 -0.63
C LEU A 165 6.16 -3.14 -1.68
N ARG A 166 5.21 -2.70 -2.51
CA ARG A 166 5.37 -1.55 -3.40
C ARG A 166 4.16 -0.64 -3.29
N ILE A 167 4.41 0.66 -3.33
CA ILE A 167 3.40 1.69 -3.20
C ILE A 167 3.66 2.71 -4.28
N TRP A 168 2.73 2.86 -5.21
CA TRP A 168 2.74 3.98 -6.13
C TRP A 168 2.09 5.19 -5.45
N LEU A 169 2.90 6.24 -5.28
CA LEU A 169 2.55 7.48 -4.60
C LEU A 169 1.95 8.54 -5.53
N GLY A 170 2.01 8.33 -6.85
CA GLY A 170 1.65 9.31 -7.86
C GLY A 170 2.82 9.78 -8.70
N ASP A 171 2.53 10.57 -9.73
CA ASP A 171 3.57 11.20 -10.55
C ASP A 171 4.30 12.29 -9.75
N SER A 172 5.46 11.93 -9.18
CA SER A 172 6.43 12.83 -8.53
C SER A 172 5.83 13.84 -7.56
N LEU A 173 5.63 13.42 -6.32
CA LEU A 173 5.13 14.29 -5.25
C LEU A 173 6.21 15.30 -4.86
N SER A 174 5.92 16.59 -5.01
CA SER A 174 6.78 17.64 -4.42
C SER A 174 6.78 17.52 -2.90
N PHE A 175 7.85 17.92 -2.21
CA PHE A 175 7.88 17.93 -0.73
C PHE A 175 6.76 18.78 -0.12
N SER A 176 6.42 19.93 -0.74
CA SER A 176 5.27 20.76 -0.34
C SER A 176 3.91 20.09 -0.58
N GLY A 177 3.89 18.97 -1.29
CA GLY A 177 2.71 18.15 -1.55
C GLY A 177 2.67 16.88 -0.71
N LEU A 178 3.61 16.69 0.24
CA LEU A 178 3.57 15.54 1.14
C LEU A 178 2.32 15.52 2.03
N GLU A 179 1.80 16.70 2.39
CA GLU A 179 0.51 16.84 3.07
C GLU A 179 -0.68 16.30 2.24
N GLN A 180 -0.51 16.12 0.92
CA GLN A 180 -1.50 15.55 0.02
C GLN A 180 -1.32 14.05 -0.17
N VAL A 181 -0.23 13.47 0.35
CA VAL A 181 -0.09 12.01 0.41
C VAL A 181 -1.14 11.49 1.39
N GLY A 182 -1.90 10.47 0.96
CA GLY A 182 -3.08 10.01 1.70
C GLY A 182 -4.37 10.80 1.39
N GLN A 183 -4.28 11.88 0.62
CA GLN A 183 -5.44 12.53 -0.03
C GLN A 183 -5.56 12.12 -1.50
N SER A 184 -4.41 11.84 -2.15
CA SER A 184 -4.35 11.31 -3.51
C SER A 184 -4.55 9.79 -3.55
N PRO A 185 -5.02 9.21 -4.67
CA PRO A 185 -5.10 7.77 -4.81
C PRO A 185 -3.73 7.10 -4.65
N LEU A 186 -3.68 6.04 -3.84
CA LEU A 186 -2.48 5.24 -3.62
C LEU A 186 -2.71 3.84 -4.15
N LEU A 187 -1.76 3.30 -4.90
CA LEU A 187 -1.83 1.91 -5.36
C LEU A 187 -0.79 1.08 -4.61
N VAL A 188 -1.28 0.15 -3.79
CA VAL A 188 -0.47 -0.75 -2.98
C VAL A 188 -0.43 -2.11 -3.66
N ALA A 189 0.77 -2.70 -3.76
CA ALA A 189 0.97 -4.05 -4.25
C ALA A 189 1.87 -4.83 -3.29
N ILE A 190 1.38 -5.97 -2.83
CA ILE A 190 2.05 -6.90 -1.92
C ILE A 190 2.23 -8.22 -2.68
N ASP A 191 3.48 -8.62 -2.89
CA ASP A 191 3.82 -9.94 -3.45
C ASP A 191 4.35 -10.83 -2.32
N GLY A 192 3.54 -11.78 -1.87
CA GLY A 192 3.89 -12.62 -0.73
C GLY A 192 2.68 -13.20 -0.02
N LEU A 193 2.89 -13.66 1.20
CA LEU A 193 1.85 -14.24 2.04
C LEU A 193 1.04 -13.14 2.73
N VAL A 194 -0.26 -13.11 2.49
CA VAL A 194 -1.24 -12.40 3.31
C VAL A 194 -2.20 -13.42 3.90
N GLU A 195 -2.09 -13.68 5.20
CA GLU A 195 -2.83 -14.72 5.89
C GLU A 195 -3.77 -14.12 6.96
N LEU A 196 -5.07 -14.43 6.87
CA LEU A 196 -6.08 -14.05 7.85
C LEU A 196 -6.54 -15.29 8.63
N GLU A 197 -6.47 -15.22 9.97
CA GLU A 197 -6.90 -16.28 10.90
C GLU A 197 -6.30 -17.67 10.59
N GLY A 198 -5.12 -17.72 9.97
CA GLY A 198 -4.49 -18.99 9.58
C GLY A 198 -5.20 -19.76 8.47
N SER A 199 -6.17 -19.16 7.77
CA SER A 199 -7.09 -19.89 6.88
C SER A 199 -7.23 -19.30 5.48
N VAL A 200 -7.34 -17.96 5.36
CA VAL A 200 -7.34 -17.28 4.06
C VAL A 200 -5.92 -16.89 3.76
N SER A 201 -5.35 -17.36 2.65
CA SER A 201 -3.98 -17.07 2.24
C SER A 201 -3.96 -16.55 0.82
N LEU A 202 -3.66 -15.27 0.64
CA LEU A 202 -3.36 -14.68 -0.66
C LEU A 202 -1.85 -14.72 -0.89
N SER A 203 -1.44 -15.09 -2.11
CA SER A 203 -0.01 -15.05 -2.52
C SER A 203 0.39 -13.71 -3.16
N ALA A 204 -0.61 -12.89 -3.48
CA ALA A 204 -0.45 -11.54 -3.97
C ALA A 204 -1.72 -10.76 -3.66
N LEU A 205 -1.58 -9.51 -3.25
CA LEU A 205 -2.68 -8.59 -2.97
C LEU A 205 -2.28 -7.23 -3.51
N ASP A 206 -3.10 -6.68 -4.38
CA ASP A 206 -2.99 -5.28 -4.79
C ASP A 206 -4.35 -4.60 -4.68
N PHE A 207 -4.33 -3.34 -4.26
CA PHE A 207 -5.51 -2.52 -4.08
C PHE A 207 -5.17 -1.04 -4.25
N ARG A 208 -6.12 -0.28 -4.80
CA ARG A 208 -6.03 1.17 -4.93
C ARG A 208 -6.91 1.84 -3.88
N LEU A 209 -6.31 2.61 -2.98
CA LEU A 209 -7.03 3.48 -2.05
C LEU A 209 -7.42 4.76 -2.79
N ILE A 210 -8.65 5.23 -2.63
CA ILE A 210 -9.17 6.48 -3.21
C ILE A 210 -9.74 7.33 -2.07
N PRO A 211 -8.87 8.10 -1.37
CA PRO A 211 -9.27 8.82 -0.15
C PRO A 211 -10.40 9.82 -0.36
N GLU A 212 -10.39 10.55 -1.49
CA GLU A 212 -11.44 11.54 -1.83
C GLU A 212 -12.86 10.93 -1.87
N LEU A 213 -12.96 9.65 -2.21
CA LEU A 213 -14.22 8.92 -2.28
C LEU A 213 -14.49 8.06 -1.04
N GLY A 214 -13.51 7.97 -0.11
CA GLY A 214 -13.55 7.03 1.00
C GLY A 214 -13.70 5.58 0.52
N SER A 215 -13.13 5.26 -0.64
CA SER A 215 -13.31 3.96 -1.29
C SER A 215 -11.97 3.29 -1.59
N TYR A 216 -12.04 2.02 -1.94
CA TYR A 216 -10.93 1.26 -2.47
C TYR A 216 -11.36 0.50 -3.71
N GLU A 217 -10.37 0.14 -4.52
CA GLU A 217 -10.52 -0.76 -5.64
C GLU A 217 -9.61 -1.97 -5.47
N ILE A 218 -10.08 -3.14 -5.90
CA ILE A 218 -9.35 -4.39 -5.82
C ILE A 218 -9.30 -5.02 -7.20
N ARG A 219 -8.12 -5.44 -7.63
CA ARG A 219 -7.98 -6.26 -8.82
C ARG A 219 -8.31 -7.71 -8.51
N LEU A 220 -9.33 -8.24 -9.18
CA LEU A 220 -9.79 -9.61 -9.01
C LEU A 220 -9.46 -10.44 -10.26
N PRO A 221 -8.70 -11.54 -10.10
CA PRO A 221 -8.39 -12.42 -11.22
C PRO A 221 -9.64 -13.22 -11.63
N VAL A 222 -9.83 -13.37 -12.94
CA VAL A 222 -10.86 -14.23 -13.55
C VAL A 222 -10.27 -15.01 -14.72
N GLU A 223 -11.03 -15.98 -15.26
CA GLU A 223 -10.59 -16.67 -16.47
C GLU A 223 -10.39 -15.66 -17.62
N GLY A 224 -9.19 -15.64 -18.19
CA GLY A 224 -8.85 -14.77 -19.32
C GLY A 224 -8.33 -13.38 -18.94
N GLY A 225 -8.24 -13.03 -17.65
CA GLY A 225 -7.70 -11.73 -17.25
C GLY A 225 -8.09 -11.30 -15.84
N HIS A 226 -8.51 -10.04 -15.70
CA HIS A 226 -8.91 -9.45 -14.44
C HIS A 226 -10.03 -8.42 -14.61
N VAL A 227 -10.78 -8.22 -13.53
CA VAL A 227 -11.74 -7.12 -13.36
C VAL A 227 -11.33 -6.31 -12.13
N ILE A 228 -11.85 -5.09 -11.99
CA ILE A 228 -11.63 -4.26 -10.82
C ILE A 228 -12.94 -4.17 -10.03
N PHE A 229 -12.96 -4.66 -8.80
CA PHE A 229 -14.05 -4.48 -7.86
C PHE A 229 -13.87 -3.17 -7.10
N PHE A 230 -14.96 -2.44 -6.86
CA PHE A 230 -14.94 -1.24 -6.02
C PHE A 230 -16.33 -0.96 -5.45
N VAL A 231 -16.36 -0.17 -4.38
CA VAL A 231 -17.60 0.30 -3.75
C VAL A 231 -17.72 1.81 -3.96
N GLU A 232 -18.87 2.26 -4.47
CA GLU A 232 -19.20 3.68 -4.65
C GLU A 232 -20.49 3.98 -3.88
N GLY A 233 -20.37 4.64 -2.72
CA GLY A 233 -21.49 4.78 -1.78
C GLY A 233 -21.94 3.42 -1.25
N GLU A 234 -23.20 3.06 -1.49
CA GLU A 234 -23.75 1.74 -1.13
C GLU A 234 -23.70 0.75 -2.31
N ALA A 235 -23.27 1.20 -3.50
CA ALA A 235 -23.28 0.39 -4.70
C ALA A 235 -22.01 -0.45 -4.81
N THR A 236 -22.18 -1.76 -5.00
CA THR A 236 -21.10 -2.65 -5.44
C THR A 236 -20.92 -2.53 -6.94
N LYS A 237 -19.70 -2.24 -7.39
CA LYS A 237 -19.39 -2.05 -8.80
C LYS A 237 -18.19 -2.87 -9.26
N PHE A 238 -18.18 -3.16 -10.56
CA PHE A 238 -17.07 -3.80 -11.24
C PHE A 238 -16.70 -3.04 -12.52
N ARG A 239 -15.41 -2.77 -12.73
CA ARG A 239 -14.87 -2.33 -14.01
C ARG A 239 -14.29 -3.54 -14.74
N ALA A 240 -14.77 -3.77 -15.95
CA ALA A 240 -14.39 -4.88 -16.81
C ALA A 240 -14.11 -4.38 -18.23
N ALA A 241 -13.56 -5.23 -19.09
CA ALA A 241 -13.28 -4.90 -20.49
C ALA A 241 -14.56 -4.51 -21.27
N ASN A 242 -15.71 -5.06 -20.88
CA ASN A 242 -17.03 -4.76 -21.44
C ASN A 242 -17.79 -3.62 -20.72
N GLY A 243 -17.14 -2.86 -19.83
CA GLY A 243 -17.72 -1.66 -19.22
C GLY A 243 -17.75 -1.67 -17.69
N VAL A 244 -18.50 -0.73 -17.12
CA VAL A 244 -18.73 -0.64 -15.67
C VAL A 244 -20.08 -1.25 -15.35
N TRP A 245 -20.13 -2.07 -14.32
CA TRP A 245 -21.31 -2.83 -13.92
C TRP A 245 -21.67 -2.50 -12.49
N THR A 246 -22.92 -2.12 -12.26
CA THR A 246 -23.50 -2.03 -10.93
C THR A 246 -24.18 -3.34 -10.58
N CYS A 247 -23.78 -3.94 -9.45
CA CYS A 247 -24.23 -5.26 -9.05
C CYS A 247 -24.94 -5.24 -7.70
N ASN A 248 -26.09 -5.92 -7.62
CA ASN A 248 -26.74 -6.27 -6.39
C ASN A 248 -26.39 -7.72 -6.06
N LEU A 249 -25.49 -7.91 -5.10
CA LEU A 249 -24.99 -9.23 -4.72
C LEU A 249 -26.06 -10.08 -4.02
N GLU A 250 -27.01 -9.47 -3.30
CA GLU A 250 -28.12 -10.19 -2.66
C GLU A 250 -29.13 -10.73 -3.68
N ALA A 251 -29.43 -9.92 -4.70
CA ALA A 251 -30.32 -10.29 -5.79
C ALA A 251 -29.63 -11.12 -6.89
N ALA A 252 -28.31 -11.29 -6.80
CA ALA A 252 -27.46 -11.90 -7.83
C ALA A 252 -27.74 -11.31 -9.22
N THR A 253 -27.75 -9.98 -9.34
CA THR A 253 -27.97 -9.27 -10.60
C THR A 253 -26.94 -8.17 -10.85
N CYS A 254 -26.51 -8.00 -12.09
CA CYS A 254 -25.64 -6.90 -12.53
C CYS A 254 -26.25 -6.21 -13.75
N THR A 255 -26.10 -4.89 -13.79
CA THR A 255 -26.54 -4.04 -14.91
C THR A 255 -25.37 -3.19 -15.39
N ASN A 256 -25.17 -3.11 -16.70
CA ASN A 256 -24.12 -2.28 -17.29
C ASN A 256 -24.51 -0.80 -17.19
N ASP A 257 -23.63 0.03 -16.64
CA ASP A 257 -23.88 1.47 -16.45
C ASP A 257 -23.97 2.23 -17.80
N GLY A 258 -23.33 1.70 -18.85
CA GLY A 258 -23.37 2.24 -20.21
C GLY A 258 -24.57 1.79 -21.05
N ASP A 259 -25.18 0.65 -20.72
CA ASP A 259 -26.39 0.13 -21.35
C ASP A 259 -27.28 -0.60 -20.32
N PRO A 260 -28.29 0.08 -19.75
CA PRO A 260 -29.18 -0.52 -18.75
C PRO A 260 -30.00 -1.71 -19.25
N SER A 261 -30.06 -1.94 -20.57
CA SER A 261 -30.71 -3.13 -21.13
C SER A 261 -29.81 -4.37 -21.07
N ASP A 262 -28.50 -4.16 -20.90
CA ASP A 262 -27.52 -5.22 -20.66
C ASP A 262 -27.48 -5.53 -19.16
N THR A 263 -28.30 -6.51 -18.77
CA THR A 263 -28.44 -6.98 -17.40
C THR A 263 -28.37 -8.50 -17.39
N PHE A 264 -27.70 -9.06 -16.38
CA PHE A 264 -27.65 -10.51 -16.19
C PHE A 264 -27.85 -10.91 -14.72
N SER A 265 -28.15 -12.19 -14.52
CA SER A 265 -28.24 -12.84 -13.21
C SER A 265 -27.37 -14.09 -13.18
N TRP A 266 -26.95 -14.54 -11.98
CA TRP A 266 -26.12 -15.73 -11.79
C TRP A 266 -26.59 -16.60 -10.63
#